data_AF-A0A6N9V6N9-F1
#
_entry.id   AF-A0A6N9V6N9-F1
#
_cell.length_a   1.000
_cell.length_b   1.000
_cell.length_c   1.000
_cell.angle_alpha   90.00
_cell.angle_beta   90.00
_cell.angle_gamma   90.00
#
_symmetry.space_group_name_H-M   'P 1'
#
loop_
_entity.id
_entity.type
_entity.pdbx_description
1 polymer ?
#
loop_
_entity_poly.entity_id
_entity_poly.type
_entity_poly.pdbx_seq_one_letter_code
_entity_poly.pdbx_strand_id
1 'polypeptide(L)'
;PVPHAPPGALRDAVHDGLGAVLALLRGWLADERLTGSQLVLVTAGAVPVTGDDVPDPALAALWGLVRSAQTENPDRFVLLDLDAHETPPAVLAGALASGEPQLAIRAGTVHTARLARVPLAAPGRTPGWSGDGTVLITGGTGAIGAHVARHLAAEHGVRHLLLTSRSGPAADGAAELTAELAALGAHVEITACDAADRDALAA
;
A
#
# COMPACT_ATOMS: atom_id res chain seq x y z
N PRO A 1 -17.34 15.45 8.01
CA PRO A 1 -17.16 14.01 8.24
C PRO A 1 -17.47 13.23 6.96
N VAL A 2 -16.44 12.72 6.28
CA VAL A 2 -16.62 11.97 5.03
C VAL A 2 -17.32 10.65 5.37
N PRO A 3 -18.47 10.32 4.77
CA PRO A 3 -19.16 9.08 5.04
C PRO A 3 -18.31 7.91 4.52
N HIS A 4 -18.00 6.95 5.40
CA HIS A 4 -17.37 5.70 5.01
C HIS A 4 -18.20 5.05 3.90
N ALA A 5 -17.64 4.95 2.69
CA ALA A 5 -18.19 4.08 1.67
C ALA A 5 -18.25 2.65 2.24
N PRO A 6 -19.35 1.90 2.04
CA PRO A 6 -19.45 0.55 2.55
C PRO A 6 -18.29 -0.29 2.01
N PRO A 7 -17.66 -1.17 2.80
CA PRO A 7 -16.36 -1.75 2.47
C PRO A 7 -16.32 -2.64 1.21
N GLY A 8 -17.45 -2.95 0.57
CA GLY A 8 -17.49 -3.53 -0.78
C GLY A 8 -17.27 -2.50 -1.88
N ALA A 9 -17.77 -1.27 -1.69
CA ALA A 9 -17.63 -0.18 -2.65
C ALA A 9 -16.18 0.31 -2.78
N LEU A 10 -15.34 0.17 -1.75
CA LEU A 10 -13.93 0.55 -1.86
C LEU A 10 -13.17 -0.36 -2.83
N ARG A 11 -13.28 -1.69 -2.68
CA ARG A 11 -12.63 -2.64 -3.59
C ARG A 11 -12.98 -2.35 -5.05
N ASP A 12 -14.27 -2.22 -5.33
CA ASP A 12 -14.78 -1.99 -6.67
C ASP A 12 -14.30 -0.63 -7.19
N ALA A 13 -14.35 0.43 -6.38
CA ALA A 13 -13.81 1.74 -6.73
C ALA A 13 -12.30 1.71 -7.04
N VAL A 14 -11.50 0.96 -6.27
CA VAL A 14 -10.07 0.76 -6.56
C VAL A 14 -9.90 0.05 -7.90
N HIS A 15 -10.62 -1.05 -8.12
CA HIS A 15 -10.50 -1.85 -9.33
C HIS A 15 -10.89 -1.06 -10.59
N ASP A 16 -12.06 -0.43 -10.57
CA ASP A 16 -12.58 0.37 -11.68
C ASP A 16 -11.70 1.59 -11.94
N GLY A 17 -11.26 2.27 -10.87
CA GLY A 17 -10.33 3.40 -10.97
C GLY A 17 -9.01 3.02 -11.61
N LEU A 18 -8.38 1.91 -11.17
CA LEU A 18 -7.13 1.41 -11.75
C LEU A 18 -7.32 1.02 -13.21
N GLY A 19 -8.44 0.37 -13.55
CA GLY A 19 -8.78 0.01 -14.93
C GLY A 19 -8.92 1.24 -15.83
N ALA A 20 -9.63 2.26 -15.36
CA ALA A 20 -9.83 3.50 -16.10
C ALA A 20 -8.52 4.28 -16.29
N VAL A 21 -7.71 4.41 -15.24
CA VAL A 21 -6.41 5.09 -15.34
C VAL A 21 -5.47 4.31 -16.25
N LEU A 22 -5.38 2.99 -16.13
CA LEU A 22 -4.56 2.17 -17.02
C LEU A 22 -4.96 2.35 -18.50
N ALA A 23 -6.26 2.35 -18.79
CA ALA A 23 -6.76 2.60 -20.14
C ALA A 23 -6.39 4.00 -20.64
N LEU A 24 -6.52 5.03 -19.79
CA LEU A 24 -6.11 6.40 -20.09
C LEU A 24 -4.61 6.49 -20.42
N LEU A 25 -3.75 5.91 -19.58
CA LEU A 25 -2.30 5.92 -19.77
C LEU A 25 -1.91 5.22 -21.09
N ARG A 26 -2.50 4.06 -21.36
CA ARG A 26 -2.26 3.31 -22.62
C ARG A 26 -2.72 4.10 -23.84
N GLY A 27 -3.91 4.70 -23.79
CA GLY A 27 -4.44 5.52 -24.86
C GLY A 27 -3.57 6.75 -25.13
N TRP A 28 -3.12 7.43 -24.07
CA TRP A 28 -2.21 8.57 -24.16
C TRP A 28 -0.88 8.21 -24.83
N LEU A 29 -0.28 7.08 -24.44
CA LEU A 29 0.99 6.63 -25.01
C LEU A 29 0.86 6.20 -26.48
N ALA A 30 -0.29 5.67 -26.87
CA ALA A 30 -0.55 5.23 -28.24
C ALA A 30 -0.83 6.37 -29.23
N ASP A 31 -1.18 7.57 -28.74
CA ASP A 31 -1.46 8.73 -29.60
C ASP A 31 -0.18 9.49 -29.94
N GLU A 32 0.32 9.30 -31.16
CA GLU A 32 1.56 9.93 -31.66
C GLU A 32 1.54 11.46 -31.58
N ARG A 33 0.35 12.09 -31.64
CA ARG A 33 0.21 13.56 -31.53
C ARG A 33 0.62 14.08 -30.15
N LEU A 34 0.61 13.23 -29.13
CA LEU A 34 0.89 13.56 -27.74
C LEU A 34 2.32 13.23 -27.32
N THR A 35 3.18 12.80 -28.26
CA THR A 35 4.56 12.38 -27.97
C THR A 35 5.39 13.46 -27.28
N GLY A 36 5.21 14.72 -27.67
CA GLY A 36 5.91 15.87 -27.06
C GLY A 36 5.18 16.50 -25.87
N SER A 37 4.12 15.88 -25.36
CA SER A 37 3.28 16.40 -24.27
C SER A 37 3.36 15.52 -23.03
N GLN A 38 3.16 16.14 -21.87
CA GLN A 38 3.03 15.46 -20.59
C GLN A 38 1.57 15.36 -20.19
N LEU A 39 1.18 14.20 -19.65
CA LEU A 39 -0.12 14.04 -19.00
C LEU A 39 0.02 14.28 -17.50
N VAL A 40 -0.69 15.28 -16.99
CA VAL A 40 -0.76 15.56 -15.55
C VAL A 40 -1.99 14.89 -14.96
N LEU A 41 -1.78 13.97 -14.01
CA LEU A 41 -2.85 13.34 -13.25
C LEU A 41 -3.01 14.08 -11.93
N VAL A 42 -4.16 14.74 -11.79
CA VAL A 42 -4.50 15.56 -10.62
C VAL A 42 -5.39 14.76 -9.67
N THR A 43 -4.99 14.67 -8.41
CA THR A 43 -5.75 14.03 -7.33
C THR A 43 -5.95 15.01 -6.18
N ALA A 44 -6.78 14.63 -5.20
CA ALA A 44 -6.87 15.36 -3.93
C ALA A 44 -6.94 14.38 -2.76
N GLY A 45 -5.97 14.45 -1.84
CA GLY A 45 -5.89 13.55 -0.69
C GLY A 45 -5.31 12.17 -1.01
N ALA A 46 -4.59 12.02 -2.12
CA ALA A 46 -3.94 10.76 -2.49
C ALA A 46 -2.66 10.47 -1.70
N VAL A 47 -2.00 11.53 -1.20
CA VAL A 47 -0.74 11.41 -0.47
C VAL A 47 -0.74 12.25 0.80
N PRO A 48 -0.20 11.71 1.92
CA PRO A 48 0.04 12.49 3.10
C PRO A 48 1.24 13.41 2.87
N VAL A 49 1.09 14.70 3.20
CA VAL A 49 2.20 15.67 3.20
C VAL A 49 2.50 16.09 4.63
N THR A 50 1.46 16.24 5.45
CA THR A 50 1.58 16.40 6.89
C THR A 50 1.41 15.06 7.59
N GLY A 51 2.01 14.89 8.76
CA GLY A 51 2.02 13.61 9.48
C GLY A 51 0.65 13.12 9.95
N ASP A 52 -0.39 13.96 9.87
CA ASP A 52 -1.73 13.68 10.39
C ASP A 52 -2.74 13.33 9.28
N ASP A 53 -2.35 13.42 8.01
CA ASP A 53 -3.23 13.14 6.88
C ASP A 53 -3.38 11.64 6.64
N VAL A 54 -4.63 11.13 6.60
CA VAL A 54 -4.92 9.76 6.17
C VAL A 54 -5.24 9.80 4.67
N PRO A 55 -4.40 9.21 3.79
CA PRO A 55 -4.65 9.22 2.36
C PRO A 55 -5.87 8.38 1.98
N ASP A 56 -6.57 8.77 0.93
CA ASP A 56 -7.57 7.92 0.29
C ASP A 56 -6.86 6.70 -0.33
N PRO A 57 -7.15 5.47 0.14
CA PRO A 57 -6.46 4.27 -0.34
C PRO A 57 -6.70 3.99 -1.83
N ALA A 58 -7.83 4.42 -2.39
CA ALA A 58 -8.09 4.26 -3.82
C ALA A 58 -7.19 5.18 -4.65
N LEU A 59 -7.10 6.45 -4.28
CA LEU A 59 -6.22 7.39 -4.95
C LEU A 59 -4.75 7.05 -4.75
N ALA A 60 -4.36 6.55 -3.57
CA ALA A 60 -3.00 6.07 -3.30
C ALA A 60 -2.61 4.89 -4.21
N ALA A 61 -3.54 3.97 -4.50
CA ALA A 61 -3.32 2.87 -5.44
C ALA A 61 -3.10 3.39 -6.88
N LEU A 62 -3.88 4.38 -7.31
CA LEU A 62 -3.69 5.04 -8.62
C LEU A 62 -2.30 5.67 -8.73
N TRP A 63 -1.85 6.36 -7.69
CA TRP A 63 -0.49 6.89 -7.61
C TRP A 63 0.56 5.79 -7.77
N GLY A 64 0.37 4.61 -7.15
CA GLY A 64 1.23 3.45 -7.33
C GLY A 64 1.33 2.99 -8.79
N LEU A 65 0.19 2.88 -9.48
CA LEU A 65 0.14 2.52 -10.90
C LEU A 65 0.90 3.53 -11.77
N VAL A 66 0.67 4.82 -11.58
CA VAL A 66 1.29 5.88 -12.38
C VAL A 66 2.79 5.96 -12.12
N ARG A 67 3.27 5.71 -10.88
CA ARG A 67 4.71 5.64 -10.59
C ARG A 67 5.40 4.51 -11.37
N SER A 68 4.73 3.38 -11.58
CA SER A 68 5.25 2.32 -12.48
C SER A 68 5.34 2.85 -13.91
N ALA A 69 4.28 3.49 -14.40
CA ALA A 69 4.26 4.05 -15.75
C ALA A 69 5.32 5.15 -15.97
N GLN A 70 5.62 5.96 -14.95
CA GLN A 70 6.72 6.94 -14.95
C GLN A 70 8.08 6.28 -15.11
N THR A 71 8.28 5.11 -14.51
CA THR A 71 9.54 4.35 -14.62
C THR A 71 9.70 3.76 -16.02
N GLU A 72 8.60 3.28 -16.61
CA GLU A 72 8.57 2.73 -17.96
C GLU A 72 8.64 3.81 -19.06
N ASN A 73 8.10 5.01 -18.79
CA ASN A 73 7.99 6.11 -19.74
C ASN A 73 8.44 7.42 -19.08
N PRO A 74 9.77 7.64 -18.96
CA PRO A 74 10.32 8.85 -18.34
C PRO A 74 9.74 10.13 -18.97
N ASP A 75 9.49 11.13 -18.13
CA ASP A 75 9.02 12.46 -18.51
C ASP A 75 7.65 12.53 -19.21
N ARG A 76 6.89 11.42 -19.31
CA ARG A 76 5.56 11.41 -19.95
C ARG A 76 4.40 11.71 -19.01
N PHE A 77 4.57 11.50 -17.71
CA PHE A 77 3.51 11.59 -16.71
C PHE A 77 3.94 12.40 -15.49
N VAL A 78 3.06 13.26 -15.00
CA VAL A 78 3.24 14.02 -13.76
C VAL A 78 2.08 13.72 -12.81
N LEU A 79 2.39 13.46 -11.54
CA LEU A 79 1.42 13.31 -10.47
C LEU A 79 1.34 14.61 -9.67
N LEU A 80 0.13 15.13 -9.46
CA LEU A 80 -0.13 16.34 -8.69
C LEU A 80 -1.28 16.12 -7.71
N ASP A 81 -1.01 16.17 -6.40
CA ASP A 81 -2.05 16.07 -5.38
C ASP A 81 -2.39 17.45 -4.79
N LEU A 82 -3.64 17.87 -4.90
CA LEU A 82 -4.15 19.12 -4.35
C LEU A 82 -4.84 18.90 -3.01
N ASP A 83 -5.04 19.97 -2.24
CA ASP A 83 -5.98 19.98 -1.13
C ASP A 83 -7.28 20.69 -1.50
N ALA A 84 -8.14 20.94 -0.52
CA ALA A 84 -9.40 21.63 -0.73
C ALA A 84 -9.23 23.16 -0.96
N HIS A 85 -8.02 23.70 -0.83
CA HIS A 85 -7.77 25.13 -1.04
C HIS A 85 -7.65 25.42 -2.53
N GLU A 86 -8.20 26.56 -2.95
CA GLU A 86 -8.01 27.03 -4.31
C GLU A 86 -6.51 27.26 -4.56
N THR A 87 -5.99 26.63 -5.61
CA THR A 87 -4.60 26.77 -6.01
C THR A 87 -4.51 27.85 -7.10
N PRO A 88 -3.81 28.98 -6.85
CA PRO A 88 -3.68 30.02 -7.86
C PRO A 88 -2.99 29.51 -9.14
N PRO A 89 -3.40 29.93 -10.35
CA PRO A 89 -2.81 29.46 -11.60
C PRO A 89 -1.29 29.64 -11.69
N ALA A 90 -0.75 30.72 -11.11
CA ALA A 90 0.69 30.97 -11.07
C ALA A 90 1.45 29.92 -10.23
N VAL A 91 0.87 29.45 -9.13
CA VAL A 91 1.45 28.39 -8.29
C VAL A 91 1.43 27.06 -9.03
N LEU A 92 0.30 26.73 -9.68
CA LEU A 92 0.18 25.53 -10.50
C LEU A 92 1.20 25.50 -11.64
N ALA A 93 1.33 26.62 -12.38
CA ALA A 93 2.29 26.74 -13.47
C ALA A 93 3.74 26.60 -12.97
N GLY A 94 4.08 27.24 -11.84
CA GLY A 94 5.40 27.11 -11.21
C GLY A 94 5.71 25.69 -10.76
N ALA A 95 4.73 24.99 -10.18
CA ALA A 95 4.87 23.59 -9.77
C ALA A 95 5.16 22.68 -10.98
N LEU A 96 4.40 22.81 -12.07
CA LEU A 96 4.60 22.01 -13.28
C LEU A 96 5.93 22.35 -13.99
N ALA A 97 6.35 23.62 -13.97
CA ALA A 97 7.62 24.05 -14.55
C ALA A 97 8.85 23.56 -13.76
N SER A 98 8.68 23.04 -12.55
CA SER A 98 9.80 22.51 -11.74
C SER A 98 10.45 21.27 -12.33
N GLY A 99 9.76 20.55 -13.22
CA GLY A 99 10.22 19.28 -13.79
C GLY A 99 10.13 18.10 -12.83
N GLU A 100 9.52 18.28 -11.66
CA GLU A 100 9.35 17.21 -10.68
C GLU A 100 8.20 16.29 -11.07
N PRO A 101 8.41 14.95 -11.08
CA PRO A 101 7.40 14.00 -11.54
C PRO A 101 6.26 13.78 -10.54
N GLN A 102 6.46 14.16 -9.28
CA GLN A 102 5.54 13.92 -8.17
C GLN A 102 5.48 15.14 -7.26
N LEU A 103 4.30 15.78 -7.25
CA LEU A 103 4.04 17.06 -6.60
C LEU A 103 2.82 16.96 -5.68
N ALA A 104 2.82 17.74 -4.61
CA ALA A 104 1.64 18.01 -3.82
C ALA A 104 1.56 19.50 -3.48
N ILE A 105 0.35 20.06 -3.47
CA ILE A 105 0.11 21.45 -3.07
C ILE A 105 -0.77 21.45 -1.82
N ARG A 106 -0.29 22.11 -0.76
CA ARG A 106 -0.99 22.25 0.53
C ARG A 106 -0.99 23.71 0.95
N ALA A 107 -2.17 24.30 1.11
CA ALA A 107 -2.35 25.71 1.45
C ALA A 107 -1.44 26.65 0.61
N GLY A 108 -1.36 26.39 -0.71
CA GLY A 108 -0.54 27.15 -1.66
C GLY A 108 0.96 26.86 -1.64
N THR A 109 1.44 25.98 -0.76
CA THR A 109 2.84 25.54 -0.71
C THR A 109 3.04 24.32 -1.59
N VAL A 110 4.06 24.36 -2.46
CA VAL A 110 4.44 23.24 -3.33
C VAL A 110 5.42 22.32 -2.61
N HIS A 111 5.11 21.03 -2.61
CA HIS A 111 5.92 19.95 -2.03
C HIS A 111 6.33 18.97 -3.13
N THR A 112 7.55 18.45 -3.02
CA THR A 112 8.12 17.46 -3.95
C THR A 112 8.41 16.16 -3.21
N ALA A 113 8.21 15.03 -3.88
CA ALA A 113 8.43 13.71 -3.25
C ALA A 113 9.94 13.42 -3.12
N ARG A 114 10.38 13.05 -1.90
CA ARG A 114 11.76 12.64 -1.62
C ARG A 114 11.78 11.45 -0.67
N LEU A 115 12.72 10.53 -0.90
CA LEU A 115 13.03 9.47 0.04
C LEU A 115 14.17 9.93 0.95
N ALA A 116 13.92 9.95 2.26
CA ALA A 116 14.91 10.33 3.25
C ALA A 116 15.18 9.17 4.23
N ARG A 117 16.39 9.14 4.78
CA ARG A 117 16.74 8.18 5.83
C ARG A 117 16.06 8.61 7.14
N VAL A 118 15.28 7.71 7.72
CA VAL A 118 14.72 7.88 9.07
C VAL A 118 15.68 7.21 10.08
N PRO A 119 16.17 7.92 11.11
CA PRO A 119 17.00 7.30 12.12
C PRO A 119 16.17 6.27 12.90
N LEU A 120 16.75 5.09 13.13
CA LEU A 120 16.14 4.10 14.02
C LEU A 120 16.06 4.70 15.42
N ALA A 121 14.90 4.57 16.08
CA ALA A 121 14.80 4.87 17.49
C ALA A 121 15.84 4.04 18.25
N ALA A 122 16.48 4.64 19.26
CA ALA A 122 17.43 3.93 20.10
C ALA A 122 16.77 2.65 20.67
N PRO A 123 17.50 1.53 20.78
CA PRO A 123 16.95 0.30 21.34
C PRO A 123 16.50 0.54 22.79
N GLY A 124 15.21 0.77 22.95
CA GLY A 124 14.48 0.92 24.20
C GLY A 124 13.12 0.27 23.98
N ARG A 125 12.63 -0.45 25.01
CA ARG A 125 11.46 -1.36 24.99
C ARG A 125 10.60 -1.19 23.74
N THR A 126 10.82 -2.05 22.75
CA THR A 126 9.82 -2.31 21.71
C THR A 126 8.49 -2.52 22.42
N PRO A 127 7.38 -1.91 21.94
CA PRO A 127 6.06 -2.25 22.46
C PRO A 127 5.95 -3.77 22.49
N GLY A 128 5.86 -4.33 23.69
CA GLY A 128 5.87 -5.77 23.86
C GLY A 128 4.62 -6.35 23.20
N TRP A 129 4.78 -7.42 22.44
CA TRP A 129 3.65 -8.25 22.06
C TRP A 129 3.12 -8.87 23.36
N SER A 130 1.88 -8.56 23.74
CA SER A 130 1.21 -9.28 24.83
C SER A 130 1.01 -10.72 24.35
N GLY A 131 1.79 -11.67 24.88
CA GLY A 131 1.84 -13.06 24.43
C GLY A 131 0.56 -13.86 24.63
N ASP A 132 -0.50 -13.25 25.18
CA ASP A 132 -1.76 -13.89 25.53
C ASP A 132 -2.77 -13.97 24.36
N GLY A 133 -2.50 -13.26 23.25
CA GLY A 133 -3.39 -13.22 22.08
C GLY A 133 -2.91 -14.06 20.89
N THR A 134 -3.84 -14.39 19.99
CA THR A 134 -3.52 -15.03 18.70
C THR A 134 -3.06 -13.99 17.69
N VAL A 135 -1.94 -14.26 17.01
CA VAL A 135 -1.47 -13.47 15.88
C VAL A 135 -1.89 -14.14 14.57
N LEU A 136 -2.67 -13.42 13.75
CA LEU A 136 -3.05 -13.82 12.40
C LEU A 136 -1.98 -13.32 11.39
N ILE A 137 -1.50 -14.23 10.54
CA ILE A 137 -0.59 -13.90 9.43
C ILE A 137 -1.22 -14.35 8.12
N THR A 138 -1.70 -13.38 7.32
CA THR A 138 -2.19 -13.62 5.96
C THR A 138 -1.03 -13.86 4.99
N GLY A 139 -1.13 -14.87 4.15
CA GLY A 139 0.03 -15.36 3.39
C GLY A 139 1.07 -16.02 4.31
N GLY A 140 0.65 -16.51 5.48
CA GLY A 140 1.53 -16.99 6.55
C GLY A 140 2.38 -18.20 6.18
N THR A 141 1.96 -18.98 5.18
CA THR A 141 2.75 -20.09 4.65
C THR A 141 3.69 -19.68 3.50
N GLY A 142 3.67 -18.41 3.09
CA GLY A 142 4.58 -17.88 2.07
C GLY A 142 5.97 -17.57 2.65
N ALA A 143 6.95 -17.31 1.77
CA ALA A 143 8.36 -17.11 2.17
C ALA A 143 8.53 -16.07 3.28
N ILE A 144 7.95 -14.87 3.13
CA ILE A 144 8.04 -13.80 4.12
C ILE A 144 7.19 -14.14 5.37
N GLY A 145 5.96 -14.61 5.18
CA GLY A 145 5.05 -14.94 6.27
C GLY A 145 5.64 -15.98 7.23
N ALA A 146 6.30 -17.01 6.69
CA ALA A 146 6.96 -18.05 7.47
C ALA A 146 8.15 -17.51 8.27
N HIS A 147 8.94 -16.59 7.70
CA HIS A 147 10.02 -15.92 8.45
C HIS A 147 9.49 -15.02 9.57
N VAL A 148 8.41 -14.27 9.30
CA VAL A 148 7.75 -13.44 10.32
C VAL A 148 7.22 -14.32 11.45
N ALA A 149 6.55 -15.43 11.14
CA ALA A 149 6.05 -16.38 12.14
C ALA A 149 7.16 -16.92 13.06
N ARG A 150 8.30 -17.33 12.47
CA ARG A 150 9.47 -17.79 13.24
C ARG A 150 10.03 -16.70 14.13
N HIS A 151 10.20 -15.48 13.61
CA HIS A 151 10.72 -14.35 14.37
C HIS A 151 9.80 -14.00 15.55
N LEU A 152 8.48 -14.00 15.34
CA LEU A 152 7.51 -13.73 16.40
C LEU A 152 7.53 -14.81 17.49
N ALA A 153 7.64 -16.08 17.12
CA ALA A 153 7.72 -17.18 18.09
C ALA A 153 9.05 -17.17 18.88
N ALA A 154 10.17 -16.94 18.20
CA ALA A 154 11.51 -17.01 18.79
C ALA A 154 11.88 -15.76 19.61
N GLU A 155 11.66 -14.56 19.06
CA GLU A 155 12.17 -13.30 19.63
C GLU A 155 11.11 -12.52 20.41
N HIS A 156 9.83 -12.71 20.07
CA HIS A 156 8.72 -11.97 20.68
C HIS A 156 7.82 -12.82 21.57
N GLY A 157 8.11 -14.12 21.72
CA GLY A 157 7.40 -15.02 22.62
C GLY A 157 5.94 -15.25 22.25
N VAL A 158 5.55 -15.02 21.00
CA VAL A 158 4.18 -15.29 20.52
C VAL A 158 3.91 -16.80 20.56
N ARG A 159 2.82 -17.19 21.22
CA ARG A 159 2.47 -18.61 21.44
C ARG A 159 1.28 -19.09 20.65
N HIS A 160 0.46 -18.21 20.09
CA HIS A 160 -0.72 -18.58 19.31
C HIS A 160 -0.62 -17.94 17.93
N LEU A 161 -0.44 -18.78 16.90
CA LEU A 161 -0.28 -18.35 15.51
C LEU A 161 -1.40 -18.95 14.66
N LEU A 162 -2.12 -18.09 13.96
CA LEU A 162 -3.05 -18.49 12.89
C LEU A 162 -2.42 -18.07 11.55
N LEU A 163 -2.02 -19.04 10.74
CA LEU A 163 -1.42 -18.81 9.43
C LEU A 163 -2.48 -19.07 8.37
N THR A 164 -2.85 -18.04 7.61
CA THR A 164 -3.81 -18.21 6.52
C THR A 164 -3.13 -18.10 5.16
N SER A 165 -3.54 -18.95 4.24
CA SER A 165 -3.21 -18.83 2.82
C SER A 165 -4.27 -19.57 2.01
N ARG A 166 -4.36 -19.32 0.70
CA ARG A 166 -5.30 -20.03 -0.16
C ARG A 166 -5.06 -21.55 -0.17
N SER A 167 -3.80 -21.97 -0.12
CA SER A 167 -3.43 -23.39 -0.08
C SER A 167 -3.52 -24.00 1.32
N GLY A 168 -3.53 -23.17 2.37
CA GLY A 168 -3.66 -23.60 3.76
C GLY A 168 -2.67 -24.72 4.14
N PRO A 169 -3.12 -25.79 4.83
CA PRO A 169 -2.29 -26.94 5.17
C PRO A 169 -1.66 -27.67 3.97
N ALA A 170 -2.22 -27.50 2.76
CA ALA A 170 -1.69 -28.10 1.55
C ALA A 170 -0.58 -27.25 0.88
N ALA A 171 -0.17 -26.13 1.49
CA ALA A 171 0.97 -25.37 0.99
C ALA A 171 2.28 -26.16 1.17
N ASP A 172 3.18 -26.05 0.19
CA ASP A 172 4.51 -26.64 0.27
C ASP A 172 5.24 -26.13 1.53
N GLY A 173 5.76 -27.04 2.35
CA GLY A 173 6.48 -26.70 3.59
C GLY A 173 5.59 -26.40 4.80
N ALA A 174 4.25 -26.51 4.70
CA ALA A 174 3.34 -26.17 5.80
C ALA A 174 3.48 -27.09 7.02
N ALA A 175 3.70 -28.39 6.78
CA ALA A 175 3.88 -29.36 7.85
C ALA A 175 5.21 -29.13 8.60
N GLU A 176 6.28 -28.88 7.86
CA GLU A 176 7.60 -28.54 8.39
C GLU A 176 7.55 -27.24 9.19
N LEU A 177 6.91 -26.19 8.65
CA LEU A 177 6.73 -24.92 9.34
C LEU A 177 5.95 -25.08 10.65
N THR A 178 4.89 -25.88 10.64
CA THR A 178 4.11 -26.19 11.85
C THR A 178 4.97 -26.88 12.90
N ALA A 179 5.76 -27.88 12.51
CA ALA A 179 6.64 -28.61 13.41
C ALA A 179 7.75 -27.71 14.00
N GLU A 180 8.36 -26.85 13.18
CA GLU A 180 9.37 -25.89 13.63
C GLU A 180 8.82 -24.91 14.65
N LEU A 181 7.67 -24.30 14.37
CA LEU A 181 7.03 -23.35 15.27
C LEU A 181 6.55 -24.03 16.57
N ALA A 182 6.06 -25.27 16.49
CA ALA A 182 5.73 -26.07 17.66
C ALA A 182 6.96 -26.38 18.52
N ALA A 183 8.11 -26.66 17.91
CA ALA A 183 9.38 -26.84 18.62
C ALA A 183 9.85 -25.54 19.33
N LEU A 184 9.44 -24.37 18.82
CA LEU A 184 9.63 -23.08 19.48
C LEU A 184 8.59 -22.78 20.58
N GLY A 185 7.66 -23.71 20.84
CA GLY A 185 6.63 -23.59 21.85
C GLY A 185 5.38 -22.83 21.40
N ALA A 186 5.17 -22.64 20.11
CA ALA A 186 3.95 -22.03 19.58
C ALA A 186 2.89 -23.08 19.21
N HIS A 187 1.64 -22.79 19.55
CA HIS A 187 0.46 -23.41 18.98
C HIS A 187 0.17 -22.78 17.62
N VAL A 188 0.21 -23.60 16.56
CA VAL A 188 0.01 -23.14 15.19
C VAL A 188 -1.22 -23.79 14.60
N GLU A 189 -2.10 -22.96 14.06
CA GLU A 189 -3.19 -23.37 13.21
C GLU A 189 -2.92 -22.83 11.80
N ILE A 190 -3.02 -23.70 10.80
CA ILE A 190 -2.93 -23.30 9.39
C ILE A 190 -4.29 -23.52 8.75
N THR A 191 -4.86 -22.46 8.20
CA THR A 191 -6.22 -22.50 7.62
C THR A 191 -6.19 -22.06 6.18
N ALA A 192 -6.88 -22.82 5.32
CA ALA A 192 -7.13 -22.43 3.95
C ALA A 192 -8.15 -21.28 3.93
N CYS A 193 -7.69 -20.07 3.62
CA CYS A 193 -8.53 -18.88 3.56
C CYS A 193 -7.98 -17.91 2.52
N ASP A 194 -8.85 -17.41 1.65
CA ASP A 194 -8.55 -16.27 0.79
C ASP A 194 -8.83 -14.98 1.55
N ALA A 195 -7.81 -14.14 1.77
CA ALA A 195 -7.98 -12.87 2.47
C ALA A 195 -8.85 -11.85 1.71
N ALA A 196 -9.09 -12.07 0.41
CA ALA A 196 -9.99 -11.26 -0.40
C ALA A 196 -11.46 -11.74 -0.33
N ASP A 197 -11.72 -12.93 0.22
CA ASP A 197 -13.06 -13.44 0.47
C ASP A 197 -13.52 -12.99 1.86
N ARG A 198 -14.49 -12.08 1.90
CA ARG A 198 -15.00 -11.50 3.13
C ARG A 198 -15.69 -12.54 4.02
N ASP A 199 -16.49 -13.40 3.41
CA ASP A 199 -17.32 -14.33 4.16
C ASP A 199 -16.44 -15.43 4.76
N ALA A 200 -15.43 -15.88 4.00
CA ALA A 200 -14.41 -16.80 4.51
C ALA A 200 -13.58 -16.20 5.66
N LEU A 201 -13.24 -14.90 5.59
CA LEU A 201 -12.45 -14.24 6.63
C LEU A 201 -13.26 -13.93 7.90
N ALA A 202 -14.58 -13.83 7.79
CA ALA A 202 -15.49 -13.57 8.91
C ALA A 202 -15.96 -14.84 9.64
N ALA A 203 -15.71 -16.02 9.06
CA ALA A 203 -16.16 -17.31 9.56
C ALA A 203 -15.34 -17.86 10.74
#